data_AF-A0A4Y2M9P7-F1
#
_entry.id   AF-A0A4Y2M9P7-F1
#
_cell.length_a   1.000
_cell.length_b   1.000
_cell.length_c   1.000
_cell.angle_alpha   90.00
_cell.angle_beta   90.00
_cell.angle_gamma   90.00
#
_symmetry.space_group_name_H-M   'P 1'
#
loop_
_entity.id
_entity.type
_entity.pdbx_description
1 polymer ?
#
loop_
_entity_poly.entity_id
_entity_poly.type
_entity_poly.pdbx_seq_one_letter_code
_entity_poly.pdbx_strand_id
1 'polypeptide(L)'
;MDILMLKEGKGKVKDKFYSSKDLQNSNLVIECTKKFILFLHAISSCDTTSGFYGKGKLQAVQFFNHSKYLQDIPEIFNNPKSTYIVIEKAGERFIIALYSNTKKVA
;
A
#
# COMPACT_ATOMS: atom_id res chain seq x y z
N MET A 1 20.31 -1.21 -10.26
CA MET A 1 19.52 -1.64 -11.43
C MET A 1 18.31 -0.73 -11.56
N ASP A 2 17.88 -0.36 -12.76
CA ASP A 2 16.58 0.28 -12.97
C ASP A 2 15.64 -0.70 -13.68
N ILE A 3 14.38 -0.74 -13.26
CA ILE A 3 13.32 -1.54 -13.84
C ILE A 3 12.35 -0.59 -14.53
N LEU A 4 12.11 -0.81 -15.82
CA LEU A 4 11.14 -0.05 -16.61
C LEU A 4 9.85 -0.85 -16.74
N MET A 5 8.73 -0.26 -16.35
CA MET A 5 7.39 -0.82 -16.51
C MET A 5 6.71 -0.17 -17.71
N LEU A 6 6.40 -0.96 -18.73
CA LEU A 6 5.60 -0.51 -19.87
C LEU A 6 4.13 -0.54 -19.50
N LYS A 7 3.48 0.61 -19.53
CA LYS A 7 2.03 0.72 -19.60
C LYS A 7 1.63 0.91 -21.05
N GLU A 8 1.09 -0.14 -21.63
CA GLU A 8 0.49 -0.08 -22.97
C GLU A 8 -0.65 0.94 -22.99
N GLY A 9 -0.64 1.75 -24.03
CA GLY A 9 -1.70 2.67 -24.38
C GLY A 9 -2.98 1.93 -24.76
N LYS A 10 -4.12 2.59 -24.62
CA LYS A 10 -5.41 2.08 -25.11
C LYS A 10 -6.10 3.16 -25.94
N GLY A 11 -6.58 2.80 -27.13
CA GLY A 11 -7.23 3.73 -28.06
C GLY A 11 -6.28 4.82 -28.53
N LYS A 12 -6.57 6.08 -28.19
CA LYS A 12 -5.74 7.26 -28.54
C LYS A 12 -4.63 7.55 -27.52
N VAL A 13 -4.58 6.82 -26.41
CA VAL A 13 -3.54 7.01 -25.39
C VAL A 13 -2.28 6.28 -25.85
N LYS A 14 -1.13 6.96 -25.82
CA LYS A 14 0.17 6.38 -26.16
C LYS A 14 0.70 5.50 -25.02
N ASP A 15 1.58 4.59 -25.39
CA ASP A 15 2.40 3.83 -24.45
C ASP A 15 3.21 4.76 -23.55
N LYS A 16 3.38 4.35 -22.29
CA LYS A 16 4.15 5.09 -21.31
C LYS A 16 5.04 4.14 -20.52
N PHE A 17 6.30 4.50 -20.38
CA PHE A 17 7.23 3.82 -19.49
C PHE A 17 7.24 4.49 -18.13
N TYR A 18 7.35 3.68 -17.08
CA TYR A 18 7.60 4.12 -15.71
C TYR A 18 8.90 3.51 -15.22
N SER A 19 9.82 4.35 -14.75
CA SER A 19 11.08 3.90 -14.14
C SER A 19 10.90 3.65 -12.65
N SER A 20 11.49 2.56 -12.17
CA SER A 20 11.58 2.27 -10.75
C SER A 20 12.43 3.30 -10.00
N LYS A 21 13.50 3.81 -10.62
CA LYS A 21 14.31 4.91 -10.06
C LYS A 21 13.50 6.18 -9.96
N ASP A 22 12.71 6.53 -10.98
CA ASP A 22 11.86 7.72 -10.93
C ASP A 22 10.86 7.62 -9.77
N LEU A 23 10.25 6.45 -9.57
CA LEU A 23 9.33 6.22 -8.45
C LEU A 23 10.04 6.37 -7.09
N GLN A 24 11.23 5.79 -6.94
CA GLN A 24 12.05 5.87 -5.73
C GLN A 24 12.55 7.29 -5.45
N ASN A 25 12.80 8.09 -6.49
CA ASN A 25 13.28 9.46 -6.37
C ASN A 25 12.16 10.50 -6.36
N SER A 26 10.91 10.11 -6.62
CA SER A 26 9.81 11.07 -6.70
C SER A 26 9.54 11.74 -5.35
N ASN A 27 9.33 13.05 -5.36
CA ASN A 27 8.87 13.79 -4.17
C ASN A 27 7.34 13.63 -3.96
N LEU A 28 6.65 13.01 -4.91
CA LEU A 28 5.20 12.77 -4.88
C LEU A 28 4.83 11.56 -4.02
N VAL A 29 5.73 10.59 -3.90
CA VAL A 29 5.53 9.40 -3.08
C VAL A 29 6.23 9.59 -1.74
N ILE A 30 5.47 9.51 -0.65
CA ILE A 30 6.00 9.62 0.71
C ILE A 30 6.99 8.47 0.96
N GLU A 31 8.08 8.74 1.68
CA GLU A 31 9.17 7.78 1.95
C GLU A 31 8.65 6.43 2.49
N CYS A 32 7.67 6.47 3.39
CA CYS A 32 7.02 5.27 3.94
C CYS A 32 6.36 4.41 2.84
N THR A 33 5.70 5.03 1.85
CA THR A 33 5.10 4.30 0.73
C THR A 33 6.17 3.63 -0.14
N LYS A 34 7.34 4.26 -0.32
CA LYS A 34 8.46 3.67 -1.09
C LYS A 34 9.01 2.42 -0.42
N LYS A 35 9.23 2.47 0.91
CA LYS A 35 9.75 1.34 1.69
C LYS A 35 8.74 0.18 1.76
N PHE A 36 7.44 0.48 1.80
CA PHE A 36 6.40 -0.48 2.12
C PHE A 36 5.37 -0.70 1.00
N ILE A 37 5.77 -0.48 -0.25
CA ILE A 37 4.87 -0.58 -1.41
C ILE A 37 4.24 -1.97 -1.56
N LEU A 38 4.99 -3.04 -1.26
CA LEU A 38 4.50 -4.42 -1.35
C LEU A 38 3.42 -4.70 -0.31
N PHE A 39 3.64 -4.27 0.94
CA PHE A 39 2.63 -4.37 1.99
C PHE A 39 1.37 -3.60 1.61
N LEU A 40 1.51 -2.34 1.16
CA LEU A 40 0.38 -1.52 0.74
C LEU A 40 -0.39 -2.13 -0.43
N HIS A 41 0.31 -2.72 -1.41
CA HIS A 41 -0.32 -3.41 -2.53
C HIS A 41 -1.12 -4.64 -2.07
N ALA A 42 -0.55 -5.46 -1.18
CA ALA A 42 -1.23 -6.66 -0.68
C ALA A 42 -2.44 -6.32 0.21
N ILE A 43 -2.27 -5.39 1.16
CA ILE A 43 -3.32 -5.07 2.15
C ILE A 43 -4.46 -4.25 1.54
N SER A 44 -4.20 -3.42 0.52
CA SER A 44 -5.23 -2.58 -0.11
C SER A 44 -5.97 -3.23 -1.29
N SER A 45 -5.75 -4.54 -1.49
CA SER A 45 -6.15 -5.35 -2.63
C SER A 45 -5.08 -5.46 -3.74
N CYS A 46 -4.62 -6.69 -3.96
CA CYS A 46 -3.82 -7.09 -5.11
C CYS A 46 -4.66 -7.97 -6.06
N ASP A 47 -4.03 -8.64 -7.01
CA ASP A 47 -4.74 -9.49 -7.97
C ASP A 47 -5.35 -10.75 -7.32
N THR A 48 -4.83 -11.17 -6.16
CA THR A 48 -5.27 -12.37 -5.43
C THR A 48 -6.14 -12.06 -4.22
N THR A 49 -6.32 -10.79 -3.85
CA THR A 49 -7.12 -10.38 -2.69
C THR A 49 -8.18 -9.36 -3.06
N SER A 50 -9.39 -9.55 -2.54
CA SER A 50 -10.45 -8.54 -2.68
C SER A 50 -10.12 -7.30 -1.84
N GLY A 51 -10.63 -6.14 -2.27
CA GLY A 51 -10.50 -4.91 -1.50
C GLY A 51 -11.48 -4.84 -0.34
N PHE A 52 -11.11 -4.07 0.68
CA PHE A 52 -11.96 -3.78 1.82
C PHE A 52 -13.18 -2.94 1.41
N TYR A 53 -14.37 -3.36 1.83
CA TYR A 53 -15.63 -2.68 1.49
C TYR A 53 -15.60 -1.20 1.90
N GLY A 54 -15.92 -0.31 0.96
CA GLY A 54 -15.92 1.14 1.20
C GLY A 54 -14.53 1.77 1.37
N LYS A 55 -13.44 1.04 1.09
CA LYS A 55 -12.05 1.53 1.23
C LYS A 55 -11.29 1.37 -0.08
N GLY A 56 -10.97 2.50 -0.72
CA GLY A 56 -10.16 2.52 -1.94
C GLY A 56 -8.66 2.42 -1.66
N LYS A 57 -7.86 1.98 -2.65
CA LYS A 57 -6.39 1.89 -2.54
C LYS A 57 -5.74 3.20 -2.10
N LEU A 58 -6.18 4.31 -2.68
CA LEU A 58 -5.66 5.64 -2.32
C LEU A 58 -5.94 5.99 -0.85
N GLN A 59 -7.12 5.66 -0.33
CA GLN A 59 -7.45 5.90 1.07
C GLN A 59 -6.56 5.09 2.01
N ALA A 60 -6.31 3.81 1.69
CA ALA A 60 -5.42 2.96 2.50
C ALA A 60 -3.97 3.49 2.52
N VAL A 61 -3.46 3.94 1.37
CA VAL A 61 -2.11 4.53 1.26
C VAL A 61 -2.01 5.85 2.03
N GLN A 62 -2.96 6.77 1.85
CA GLN A 62 -2.99 8.04 2.57
C GLN A 62 -3.13 7.82 4.09
N PHE A 63 -3.98 6.88 4.50
CA PHE A 63 -4.17 6.53 5.90
C PHE A 63 -2.88 6.00 6.53
N PHE A 64 -2.22 5.06 5.86
CA PHE A 64 -0.95 4.51 6.32
C PHE A 64 0.12 5.59 6.47
N ASN A 65 0.23 6.51 5.51
CA ASN A 65 1.22 7.59 5.54
C ASN A 65 1.01 8.58 6.71
N HIS A 66 -0.23 8.78 7.17
CA HIS A 66 -0.51 9.69 8.30
C HIS A 66 -0.42 9.01 9.67
N SER A 67 -0.48 7.68 9.73
CA SER A 67 -0.55 6.95 10.99
C SER A 67 0.82 6.43 11.43
N LYS A 68 1.44 7.10 12.40
CA LYS A 68 2.65 6.59 13.08
C LYS A 68 2.43 5.24 13.75
N TYR A 69 1.18 4.97 14.17
CA TYR A 69 0.76 3.74 14.83
C TYR A 69 0.86 2.49 13.94
N LEU A 70 0.88 2.66 12.62
CA LEU A 70 0.88 1.53 11.67
C LEU A 70 2.25 1.25 11.06
N GLN A 71 3.28 2.07 11.36
CA GLN A 71 4.57 2.02 10.66
C GLN A 71 5.39 0.77 10.94
N ASP A 72 5.12 0.05 12.03
CA ASP A 72 5.76 -1.22 12.39
C ASP A 72 5.10 -2.43 11.69
N ILE A 73 3.85 -2.31 11.23
CA ILE A 73 3.11 -3.41 10.60
C ILE A 73 3.84 -4.00 9.39
N PRO A 74 4.32 -3.20 8.42
CA PRO A 74 5.00 -3.77 7.26
C PRO A 74 6.28 -4.52 7.63
N GLU A 75 6.95 -4.12 8.72
CA GLU A 75 8.17 -4.80 9.19
C GLU A 75 7.83 -6.19 9.73
N ILE A 76 6.67 -6.34 10.38
CA ILE A 76 6.13 -7.65 10.78
C ILE A 76 5.88 -8.53 9.54
N PHE A 77 5.22 -8.00 8.51
CA PHE A 77 4.92 -8.75 7.28
C PHE A 77 6.18 -9.12 6.49
N ASN A 78 7.19 -8.26 6.48
CA ASN A 78 8.44 -8.49 5.74
C ASN A 78 9.46 -9.34 6.52
N ASN A 79 9.22 -9.63 7.80
CA ASN A 79 10.12 -10.44 8.59
C ASN A 79 9.83 -11.94 8.36
N PRO A 80 10.76 -12.71 7.77
CA PRO A 80 10.55 -14.14 7.50
C PRO A 80 10.44 -15.00 8.77
N LYS A 81 10.80 -14.46 9.95
CA LYS A 81 10.63 -15.13 11.25
C LYS A 81 9.28 -14.84 11.90
N SER A 82 8.46 -13.96 11.34
CA SER A 82 7.15 -13.66 11.89
C SER A 82 6.25 -14.88 11.82
N THR A 83 5.60 -15.19 12.96
CA THR A 83 4.63 -16.27 13.00
C THR A 83 3.31 -15.81 12.41
N TYR A 84 2.48 -16.77 11.97
CA TYR A 84 1.13 -16.50 11.48
C TYR A 84 0.31 -15.63 12.45
N ILE A 85 0.35 -15.95 13.74
CA ILE A 85 -0.41 -15.23 14.78
C ILE A 85 0.00 -13.75 14.86
N VAL A 86 1.29 -13.45 14.71
CA VAL A 86 1.78 -12.06 14.78
C VAL A 86 1.37 -11.30 13.53
N ILE A 87 1.42 -11.93 12.36
CA ILE A 87 0.96 -11.36 11.08
C ILE A 87 -0.55 -11.10 11.12
N GLU A 88 -1.34 -12.06 11.59
CA GLU A 88 -2.79 -11.97 11.74
C GLU A 88 -3.17 -10.78 12.61
N LYS A 89 -2.59 -10.67 13.82
CA LYS A 89 -2.82 -9.55 14.73
C LYS A 89 -2.42 -8.20 14.14
N ALA A 90 -1.31 -8.15 13.40
CA ALA A 90 -0.86 -6.93 12.74
C ALA A 90 -1.82 -6.52 11.61
N GLY A 91 -2.30 -7.48 10.83
CA GLY A 91 -3.31 -7.27 9.80
C GLY A 91 -4.65 -6.81 10.38
N GLU A 92 -5.15 -7.48 11.42
CA GLU A 92 -6.35 -7.10 12.16
C GLU A 92 -6.25 -5.67 12.66
N ARG A 93 -5.11 -5.31 13.29
CA ARG A 93 -4.84 -3.96 13.78
C ARG A 93 -4.91 -2.92 12.67
N PHE A 94 -4.38 -3.21 11.48
CA PHE A 94 -4.49 -2.33 10.32
C PHE A 94 -5.94 -2.13 9.89
N ILE A 95 -6.71 -3.22 9.79
CA ILE A 95 -8.10 -3.21 9.33
C ILE A 95 -8.99 -2.44 10.31
N ILE A 96 -8.88 -2.73 11.62
CA ILE A 96 -9.61 -2.00 12.66
C ILE A 96 -9.32 -0.51 12.56
N ALA A 97 -8.05 -0.13 12.44
CA ALA A 97 -7.66 1.27 12.34
C ALA A 97 -8.21 1.94 11.05
N LEU A 98 -8.18 1.23 9.91
CA LEU A 98 -8.69 1.70 8.62
C LEU A 98 -10.20 2.02 8.67
N TYR A 99 -10.98 1.24 9.41
CA TYR A 99 -12.40 1.47 9.60
C TYR A 99 -12.72 2.45 10.73
N SER A 100 -11.94 2.45 11.83
CA SER A 100 -12.19 3.33 12.98
C SER A 100 -11.93 4.81 12.70
N ASN A 101 -11.14 5.14 11.68
CA ASN A 101 -10.90 6.53 11.28
C ASN A 101 -12.06 7.16 10.48
N THR A 102 -13.18 6.46 10.31
CA THR A 102 -14.41 7.12 9.85
C THR A 102 -15.04 7.84 11.04
N LYS A 103 -14.72 9.11 11.23
CA LYS A 103 -15.63 10.00 11.98
C LYS A 103 -17.02 9.81 11.39
N LYS A 104 -18.00 9.51 12.25
CA LYS A 104 -19.43 9.52 11.91
C LYS A 104 -19.72 10.79 11.13
N VAL A 105 -20.14 10.65 9.88
CA VAL A 105 -20.77 11.73 9.13
C VAL A 105 -22.22 11.71 9.56
N ALA A 106 -22.62 12.78 10.26
CA ALA A 106 -23.97 13.23 10.64
C ALA A 106 -24.95 12.16 11.14
#